data_AF-A0A817CXT3-F1
#
_entry.id   AF-A0A817CXT3-F1
#
_cell.length_a   1.000
_cell.length_b   1.000
_cell.length_c   1.000
_cell.angle_alpha   90.00
_cell.angle_beta   90.00
_cell.angle_gamma   90.00
#
_symmetry.space_group_name_H-M   'P 1'
#
loop_
_entity.id
_entity.type
_entity.pdbx_description
1 polymer ?
#
loop_
_entity_poly.entity_id
_entity_poly.type
_entity_poly.pdbx_seq_one_letter_code
_entity_poly.pdbx_strand_id
1 'polypeptide(L)'
;MDDNKLLTLVNEERIHLQDYCSLLFEVGDLKYASAATVSRCGMIYVDPENLANIIVQLTKLLDSLFLPLINSEKKDQLELYSDKIHVIFLQAFILSFGVCLKQEDRIVLDIFIKYLSGLSTVSIDLKAKSGQLPNEKLLLF
;
A
#
# COMPACT_ATOMS: atom_id res chain seq x y z
N MET A 1 -8.97 14.94 25.39
CA MET A 1 -9.90 16.04 25.06
C MET A 1 -10.73 16.38 26.29
N ASP A 2 -11.04 17.66 26.50
CA ASP A 2 -11.88 18.09 27.64
C ASP A 2 -13.37 18.01 27.26
N ASP A 3 -14.24 17.86 28.25
CA ASP A 3 -15.69 17.68 28.08
C ASP A 3 -16.40 18.87 27.41
N ASN A 4 -15.72 20.02 27.35
CA ASN A 4 -16.28 21.27 26.84
C ASN A 4 -16.49 21.30 25.32
N LYS A 5 -15.96 20.31 24.56
CA LYS A 5 -16.10 20.18 23.10
C LYS A 5 -15.89 21.50 22.34
N LEU A 6 -14.97 22.35 22.79
CA LEU A 6 -14.76 23.70 22.27
C LEU A 6 -13.36 23.82 21.69
N LEU A 7 -13.28 24.08 20.39
CA LEU A 7 -12.05 24.35 19.67
C LEU A 7 -11.79 25.86 19.69
N THR A 8 -10.70 26.28 20.33
CA THR A 8 -10.28 27.68 20.32
C THR A 8 -9.21 27.88 19.26
N LEU A 9 -9.47 28.78 18.32
CA LEU A 9 -8.54 29.16 17.27
C LEU A 9 -7.54 30.22 17.77
N VAL A 10 -6.46 30.43 17.02
CA VAL A 10 -5.40 31.39 17.37
C VAL A 10 -5.90 32.84 17.40
N ASN A 11 -6.96 33.15 16.65
CA ASN A 11 -7.65 34.44 16.66
C ASN A 11 -8.69 34.55 17.80
N GLU A 12 -8.65 33.65 18.78
CA GLU A 12 -9.58 33.56 19.92
C GLU A 12 -11.02 33.21 19.57
N GLU A 13 -11.32 32.90 18.31
CA GLU A 13 -12.63 32.38 17.93
C GLU A 13 -12.85 30.99 18.54
N ARG A 14 -14.08 30.76 18.98
CA ARG A 14 -14.48 29.54 19.68
C ARG A 14 -15.50 28.78 18.85
N ILE A 15 -15.16 27.58 18.43
CA ILE A 15 -16.01 26.70 17.64
C ILE A 15 -16.48 25.56 18.54
N HIS A 16 -17.80 25.42 18.70
CA HIS A 16 -18.39 24.27 19.38
C HIS A 16 -18.44 23.07 18.43
N LEU A 17 -17.80 21.97 18.83
CA LEU A 17 -17.84 20.70 18.12
C LEU A 17 -19.20 20.05 18.35
N GLN A 18 -19.84 19.64 17.26
CA GLN A 18 -21.12 18.94 17.29
C GLN A 18 -20.93 17.49 17.76
N ASP A 19 -22.00 16.85 18.25
CA ASP A 19 -21.91 15.50 18.82
C ASP A 19 -21.49 14.41 17.82
N TYR A 20 -21.68 14.65 16.52
CA TYR A 20 -21.26 13.74 15.46
C TYR A 20 -19.78 13.92 15.04
N CYS A 21 -19.07 14.91 15.59
CA CYS A 21 -17.65 15.14 15.27
C CYS A 21 -16.76 14.28 16.16
N SER A 22 -15.95 13.42 15.53
CA SER A 22 -14.92 12.61 16.18
C SER A 22 -13.54 13.01 15.69
N LEU A 23 -12.57 13.08 16.60
CA LEU A 23 -11.16 13.31 16.25
C LEU A 23 -10.39 12.01 16.39
N LEU A 24 -9.66 11.64 15.34
CA LEU A 24 -8.79 10.47 15.30
C LEU A 24 -7.37 10.93 14.97
N PHE A 25 -6.40 10.42 15.72
CA PHE A 25 -4.99 10.71 15.52
C PHE A 25 -4.24 9.40 15.31
N GLU A 26 -3.45 9.35 14.23
CA GLU A 26 -2.46 8.29 14.00
C GLU A 26 -1.09 8.84 14.42
N VAL A 27 -0.49 8.22 15.43
CA VAL A 27 0.80 8.66 16.00
C VAL A 27 1.72 7.46 16.10
N GLY A 28 3.00 7.64 15.76
CA GLY A 28 3.99 6.56 15.79
C GLY A 28 4.42 6.18 17.22
N ASP A 29 4.65 7.16 18.09
CA ASP A 29 4.90 6.93 19.52
C ASP A 29 4.38 8.08 20.40
N LEU A 30 4.29 7.84 21.71
CA LEU A 30 3.81 8.79 22.72
C LEU A 30 4.93 9.31 23.64
N LYS A 31 6.20 9.20 23.24
CA LYS A 31 7.34 9.45 24.15
C LYS A 31 7.36 10.85 24.74
N TYR A 32 6.81 11.82 24.01
CA TYR A 32 6.76 13.22 24.41
C TYR A 32 5.35 13.66 24.84
N ALA A 33 4.39 12.75 24.89
CA ALA A 33 3.03 13.07 25.31
C ALA A 33 2.96 13.16 26.84
N SER A 34 2.30 14.20 27.36
CA SER A 34 2.04 14.32 28.79
C SER A 34 0.95 13.34 29.23
N ALA A 35 1.01 12.85 30.46
CA ALA A 35 -0.03 11.97 31.01
C ALA A 35 -1.42 12.62 30.97
N ALA A 36 -1.52 13.95 31.11
CA ALA A 36 -2.77 14.70 31.02
C ALA A 36 -3.37 14.74 29.60
N THR A 37 -2.55 14.56 28.57
CA THR A 37 -3.00 14.45 27.18
C THR A 37 -3.52 13.03 26.92
N VAL A 38 -2.75 12.02 27.34
CA VAL A 38 -3.06 10.60 27.10
C VAL A 38 -4.26 10.14 27.92
N SER A 39 -4.46 10.66 29.13
CA SER A 39 -5.58 10.26 30.00
C SER A 39 -6.96 10.66 29.50
N ARG A 40 -7.02 11.60 28.54
CA ARG A 40 -8.28 12.17 28.04
C ARG A 40 -8.64 11.68 26.63
N CYS A 41 -7.94 10.69 26.11
CA CYS A 41 -8.18 10.10 24.80
C CYS A 41 -8.21 8.57 24.94
N GLY A 42 -9.14 7.92 24.23
CA GLY A 42 -9.09 6.46 24.09
C GLY A 42 -7.90 6.09 23.22
N MET A 43 -7.06 5.18 23.70
CA MET A 43 -5.85 4.73 22.99
C MET A 43 -6.02 3.29 22.53
N ILE A 44 -5.76 3.04 21.25
CA ILE A 44 -5.71 1.70 20.68
C ILE A 44 -4.25 1.47 20.28
N TYR A 45 -3.59 0.52 20.93
CA TYR A 45 -2.24 0.11 20.56
C TYR A 45 -2.34 -0.97 19.48
N VAL A 46 -1.62 -0.75 18.39
CA VAL A 46 -1.50 -1.74 17.31
C VAL A 46 -0.06 -2.22 17.32
N ASP A 47 0.12 -3.53 17.54
CA ASP A 47 1.45 -4.12 17.42
C ASP A 47 1.93 -3.98 15.97
N PRO A 48 3.19 -3.57 15.72
CA PRO A 48 3.72 -3.45 14.37
C PRO A 48 3.72 -4.81 13.62
N GLU A 49 3.73 -5.93 14.35
CA GLU A 49 3.57 -7.27 13.77
C GLU A 49 2.15 -7.54 13.28
N ASN A 50 1.15 -6.91 13.92
CA ASN A 50 -0.28 -6.99 13.55
C ASN A 50 -0.70 -5.89 12.58
N LEU A 51 0.03 -4.77 12.56
CA LEU A 51 -0.11 -3.70 11.58
C LEU A 51 0.48 -4.17 10.26
N ALA A 52 -0.27 -5.05 9.60
CA ALA A 52 -0.32 -5.16 8.16
C ALA A 52 1.05 -4.97 7.50
N ASN A 53 1.93 -5.95 7.68
CA ASN A 53 2.96 -6.17 6.67
C ASN A 53 2.23 -6.14 5.31
N ILE A 54 2.60 -5.18 4.45
CA ILE A 54 2.01 -5.04 3.11
C ILE A 54 1.99 -6.41 2.42
N ILE A 55 2.99 -7.24 2.68
CA ILE A 55 3.05 -8.63 2.22
C ILE A 55 1.85 -9.44 2.74
N VAL A 56 1.52 -9.43 4.03
CA VAL A 56 0.38 -10.18 4.61
C VAL A 56 -0.97 -9.64 4.12
N GLN A 57 -1.11 -8.32 3.97
CA GLN A 57 -2.34 -7.74 3.39
C GLN A 57 -2.49 -8.09 1.90
N LEU A 58 -1.39 -8.04 1.14
CA LEU A 58 -1.38 -8.46 -0.26
C LEU A 58 -1.65 -9.95 -0.37
N THR A 59 -1.06 -10.81 0.46
CA THR A 59 -1.35 -12.26 0.47
C THR A 59 -2.82 -12.52 0.79
N LYS A 60 -3.42 -11.83 1.78
CA LYS A 60 -4.85 -11.99 2.10
C LYS A 60 -5.77 -11.46 1.00
N LEU A 61 -5.41 -10.36 0.35
CA LEU A 61 -6.17 -9.80 -0.78
C LEU A 61 -6.08 -10.74 -1.98
N LEU A 62 -4.89 -11.26 -2.26
CA LEU A 62 -4.65 -12.29 -3.26
C LEU A 62 -5.50 -13.53 -2.93
N ASP A 63 -5.40 -14.10 -1.74
CA ASP A 63 -6.17 -15.28 -1.31
C ASP A 63 -7.69 -15.08 -1.47
N SER A 64 -8.20 -13.89 -1.13
CA SER A 64 -9.61 -13.55 -1.32
C SER A 64 -10.02 -13.43 -2.79
N LEU A 65 -9.09 -13.06 -3.69
CA LEU A 65 -9.30 -13.07 -5.14
C LEU A 65 -9.15 -14.48 -5.72
N PHE A 66 -8.36 -15.36 -5.07
CA PHE A 66 -8.05 -16.73 -5.51
C PHE A 66 -9.11 -17.77 -5.13
N LEU A 67 -9.65 -17.72 -3.91
CA LEU A 67 -10.66 -18.69 -3.45
C LEU A 67 -11.85 -18.84 -4.42
N PRO A 68 -12.38 -17.76 -5.01
CA PRO A 68 -13.47 -17.86 -5.99
C PRO A 68 -13.05 -18.54 -7.31
N LEU A 69 -11.80 -18.37 -7.74
CA LEU A 69 -11.28 -18.91 -9.01
C LEU A 69 -10.90 -20.39 -8.90
N ILE A 70 -10.28 -20.78 -7.78
CA ILE A 70 -9.88 -22.17 -7.48
C ILE A 70 -11.10 -23.09 -7.32
N ASN A 71 -12.19 -22.57 -6.75
CA ASN A 71 -13.44 -23.31 -6.60
C ASN A 71 -14.24 -23.44 -7.92
N SER A 72 -13.83 -22.77 -8.99
CA SER A 72 -14.45 -22.94 -10.31
C SER A 72 -13.78 -24.11 -11.05
N GLU A 73 -14.57 -25.00 -11.65
CA GLU A 73 -14.08 -26.19 -12.37
C GLU A 73 -13.27 -25.89 -13.67
N LYS A 74 -12.89 -24.63 -13.92
CA LYS A 74 -12.23 -24.17 -15.15
C LYS A 74 -10.71 -24.14 -15.03
N LYS A 75 -10.10 -25.32 -14.95
CA LYS A 75 -8.64 -25.51 -14.82
C LYS A 75 -7.80 -24.85 -15.94
N ASP A 76 -8.30 -24.79 -17.17
CA ASP A 76 -7.57 -24.17 -18.29
C ASP A 76 -7.47 -22.63 -18.15
N GLN A 77 -8.38 -22.01 -17.40
CA GLN A 77 -8.30 -20.58 -17.10
C GLN A 77 -7.29 -20.30 -15.97
N LEU A 78 -7.02 -21.27 -15.09
CA LEU A 78 -6.09 -21.11 -13.96
C LEU A 78 -4.65 -20.83 -14.40
N GLU A 79 -4.15 -21.47 -15.47
CA GLU A 79 -2.79 -21.19 -15.98
C GLU A 79 -2.66 -19.76 -16.53
N LEU A 80 -3.64 -19.31 -17.32
CA LEU A 80 -3.67 -17.94 -17.84
C LEU A 80 -3.85 -16.88 -16.73
N TYR A 81 -4.60 -17.21 -15.68
CA TYR A 81 -4.72 -16.35 -14.49
C TYR A 81 -3.42 -16.34 -13.70
N SER A 82 -2.74 -17.48 -13.55
CA SER A 82 -1.46 -17.60 -12.85
C SER A 82 -0.40 -16.67 -13.42
N ASP A 83 -0.24 -16.63 -14.75
CA ASP A 83 0.74 -15.75 -15.40
C ASP A 83 0.39 -14.26 -15.23
N LYS A 84 -0.89 -13.91 -15.39
CA LYS A 84 -1.37 -12.53 -15.19
C LYS A 84 -1.18 -12.06 -13.76
N ILE A 85 -1.42 -12.93 -12.79
CA ILE A 85 -1.18 -12.65 -11.37
C ILE A 85 0.29 -12.48 -11.10
N HIS A 86 1.14 -13.36 -11.63
CA HIS A 86 2.58 -13.25 -11.45
C HIS A 86 3.06 -11.87 -11.89
N VAL A 87 2.59 -11.38 -13.04
CA VAL A 87 2.87 -10.02 -13.51
C VAL A 87 2.31 -8.93 -12.59
N ILE A 88 1.07 -9.07 -12.10
CA ILE A 88 0.46 -8.10 -11.17
C ILE A 88 1.22 -8.04 -9.84
N PHE A 89 1.66 -9.19 -9.33
CA PHE A 89 2.43 -9.29 -8.10
C PHE A 89 3.79 -8.62 -8.25
N LEU A 90 4.52 -8.93 -9.33
CA LEU A 90 5.81 -8.29 -9.62
C LEU A 90 5.65 -6.77 -9.79
N GLN A 91 4.57 -6.34 -10.43
CA GLN A 91 4.27 -4.92 -10.59
C GLN A 91 3.98 -4.23 -9.26
N ALA A 92 3.17 -4.84 -8.40
CA ALA A 92 2.90 -4.32 -7.06
C ALA A 92 4.18 -4.26 -6.22
N PHE A 93 5.06 -5.26 -6.35
CA PHE A 93 6.34 -5.31 -5.66
C PHE A 93 7.29 -4.20 -6.13
N ILE A 94 7.46 -4.01 -7.45
CA ILE A 94 8.29 -2.94 -8.01
C ILE A 94 7.74 -1.56 -7.64
N LEU A 95 6.42 -1.36 -7.63
CA LEU A 95 5.81 -0.11 -7.22
C LEU A 95 5.97 0.17 -5.72
N SER A 96 5.83 -0.85 -4.87
CA SER A 96 5.97 -0.68 -3.42
C SER A 96 7.42 -0.47 -3.00
N PHE A 97 8.33 -1.35 -3.44
CA PHE A 97 9.75 -1.27 -3.06
C PHE A 97 10.50 -0.17 -3.83
N GLY A 98 10.13 0.05 -5.09
CA GLY A 98 10.72 1.09 -5.92
C GLY A 98 10.46 2.50 -5.41
N VAL A 99 9.36 2.76 -4.68
CA VAL A 99 9.09 4.08 -4.07
C VAL A 99 10.19 4.47 -3.06
N CYS A 100 10.78 3.51 -2.36
CA CYS A 100 11.86 3.73 -1.41
C CYS A 100 13.23 4.00 -2.05
N LEU A 101 13.34 3.85 -3.38
CA LEU A 101 14.59 3.97 -4.13
C LEU A 101 14.69 5.27 -4.92
N LYS A 102 15.92 5.75 -5.10
CA LYS A 102 16.24 6.82 -6.06
C LYS A 102 15.99 6.35 -7.48
N GLN A 103 15.80 7.29 -8.39
CA GLN A 103 15.45 6.98 -9.79
C GLN A 103 16.51 6.13 -10.50
N GLU A 104 17.78 6.29 -10.17
CA GLU A 104 18.89 5.46 -10.65
C GLU A 104 18.80 3.99 -10.16
N ASP A 105 18.45 3.80 -8.89
CA ASP A 105 18.35 2.48 -8.26
C ASP A 105 17.08 1.71 -8.65
N ARG A 106 16.01 2.42 -9.04
CA ARG A 106 14.78 1.80 -9.54
C ARG A 106 15.01 1.00 -10.82
N ILE A 107 15.89 1.49 -11.69
CA ILE A 107 16.25 0.80 -12.94
C ILE A 107 17.00 -0.50 -12.63
N VAL A 108 17.91 -0.46 -11.64
CA VAL A 108 18.65 -1.65 -11.19
C VAL A 108 17.70 -2.69 -10.58
N LEU A 109 16.75 -2.25 -9.75
CA LEU A 109 15.72 -3.12 -9.17
C LEU A 109 14.87 -3.79 -10.26
N ASP A 110 14.40 -3.03 -11.24
CA ASP A 110 13.57 -3.56 -12.33
C ASP A 110 14.31 -4.63 -13.15
N ILE A 111 15.58 -4.39 -13.50
CA ILE A 111 16.42 -5.36 -14.19
C ILE A 111 16.60 -6.63 -13.35
N PHE A 112 16.86 -6.46 -12.04
CA PHE A 112 17.05 -7.57 -11.12
C PHE A 112 15.78 -8.43 -10.98
N ILE A 113 14.60 -7.81 -10.87
CA ILE A 113 13.33 -8.51 -10.75
C ILE A 113 12.97 -9.23 -12.06
N LYS A 114 13.21 -8.60 -13.22
CA LYS A 114 13.01 -9.24 -14.53
C LYS A 114 13.92 -10.46 -14.71
N TYR A 115 15.19 -10.35 -14.28
CA TYR A 115 16.13 -11.47 -14.28
C TYR A 115 15.66 -12.64 -13.41
N LEU A 116 15.25 -12.38 -12.16
CA LEU A 116 14.75 -13.42 -11.25
C LEU A 116 13.47 -14.09 -11.76
N SER A 117 12.62 -13.32 -12.46
CA SER A 117 11.32 -13.78 -12.94
C SER A 117 11.37 -14.47 -14.30
N GLY A 118 12.56 -14.62 -14.90
CA GLY A 118 12.73 -15.17 -16.25
C GLY A 118 12.11 -14.31 -17.35
N LEU A 119 11.80 -13.03 -17.07
CA LEU A 119 11.22 -12.09 -18.01
C LEU A 119 12.33 -11.47 -18.88
N SER A 120 12.03 -11.25 -20.16
CA SER A 120 12.99 -10.62 -21.06
C SER A 120 13.25 -9.16 -20.68
N THR A 121 14.52 -8.79 -20.57
CA THR A 121 14.93 -7.40 -20.36
C THR A 121 14.81 -6.63 -21.69
N VAL A 122 13.99 -5.59 -21.73
CA VAL A 122 13.90 -4.69 -22.90
C VAL A 122 15.15 -3.81 -22.94
N SER A 123 15.73 -3.61 -24.12
CA SER A 123 16.84 -2.67 -24.33
C SER A 123 16.40 -1.23 -24.02
N ILE A 124 17.27 -0.49 -23.32
CA ILE A 124 17.03 0.84 -22.71
C ILE A 124 16.57 1.90 -23.75
N ASP A 125 16.76 1.63 -25.04
CA ASP A 125 16.46 2.55 -26.14
C ASP A 125 14.97 2.62 -26.54
N LEU A 126 14.12 1.73 -26.03
CA LEU A 126 12.69 1.68 -26.37
C LEU A 126 11.80 1.77 -25.12
N LYS A 127 11.74 2.96 -24.52
CA LYS A 127 10.81 3.26 -23.42
C LYS A 127 9.35 3.25 -23.88
N ALA A 128 8.47 2.70 -23.07
CA ALA A 128 7.04 2.72 -23.33
C ALA A 128 6.45 4.11 -23.09
N LYS A 129 5.44 4.50 -23.88
CA LYS A 129 4.73 5.77 -23.67
C LYS A 129 3.68 5.64 -22.57
N SER A 130 3.38 6.75 -21.90
CA SER A 130 2.33 6.81 -20.87
C SER A 130 0.99 6.29 -21.41
N GLY A 131 0.40 5.30 -20.74
CA GLY A 131 -0.93 4.75 -21.08
C GLY A 131 -0.94 3.66 -22.16
N GLN A 132 0.21 3.19 -22.64
CA GLN A 132 0.27 2.08 -23.60
C GLN A 132 0.07 0.74 -22.88
N LEU A 133 -0.88 -0.10 -23.32
CA LEU A 133 -1.11 -1.44 -22.77
C LEU A 133 -0.20 -2.49 -23.47
N PRO A 134 0.21 -3.56 -22.76
CA PRO A 134 1.21 -4.50 -23.25
C PRO A 134 0.58 -5.49 -24.22
N ASN A 135 0.57 -5.14 -25.51
CA ASN A 135 0.04 -6.07 -26.51
C ASN A 135 1.11 -7.04 -27.04
N GLU A 136 2.41 -6.69 -27.05
CA GLU A 136 3.50 -7.60 -27.48
C GLU A 136 4.87 -7.30 -26.84
N LYS A 137 4.96 -6.33 -25.92
CA LYS A 137 6.20 -5.97 -25.20
C LYS A 137 5.89 -5.84 -23.72
N LEU A 138 6.72 -6.47 -22.89
CA LEU A 138 6.69 -6.29 -21.44
C LEU A 138 6.96 -4.82 -21.14
N LEU A 139 5.91 -4.13 -20.70
CA LEU A 139 6.05 -2.82 -20.09
C LEU A 139 6.78 -2.99 -18.76
N LEU A 140 7.71 -2.08 -18.46
CA LEU A 140 7.68 -1.27 -17.24
C LEU A 140 8.89 -0.31 -17.23
N PHE A 141 8.56 0.99 -17.29
CA PHE A 141 9.35 2.23 -17.22
C PHE A 141 10.54 2.42 -18.19
#